data_AF-A0A9W8Q0H0-F1
#
_entry.id   AF-A0A9W8Q0H0-F1
#
_cell.length_a   1.000
_cell.length_b   1.000
_cell.length_c   1.000
_cell.angle_alpha   90.00
_cell.angle_beta   90.00
_cell.angle_gamma   90.00
#
_symmetry.space_group_name_H-M   'P 1'
#
loop_
_entity.id
_entity.type
_entity.pdbx_description
1 polymer ?
#
loop_
_entity_poly.entity_id
_entity_poly.type
_entity_poly.pdbx_seq_one_letter_code
_entity_poly.pdbx_strand_id
1 'polypeptide(L)'
;MTGRGGRREPVLLPPRDPTLETRPVPQERHFAVQAFGPGADVETHRHFQSVEALQQQLPDASSRGDVENDAKELFNLLTSESELVRRDWTEDGEVDGEPTWGPVVMVTAYSDKAAQNIDQAVTNLVETIHRYLLLYPRSKAFATEVFKRLEIKVIKDKDLLEDASDDRIREELNAYVRSLRLFPADMDWERESQRIFKDNLNRPRGPRRYDFSVVLDEQTIDSLASIAFPEDPDEDYKTLKHISVKLVDRKWRYPKEAGESIRGRHYTGTDICRLVDLPLICAEIHHFADLEEMSSLRYE
;
A
#
# COMPACT_ATOMS: atom_id res chain seq x y z
N MET A 1 -31.66 18.35 37.96
CA MET A 1 -31.79 18.19 36.50
C MET A 1 -30.71 17.22 36.04
N THR A 2 -31.06 15.95 35.88
CA THR A 2 -30.14 14.89 35.41
C THR A 2 -30.04 14.98 33.89
N GLY A 3 -28.90 15.45 33.39
CA GLY A 3 -28.60 15.51 31.97
C GLY A 3 -28.65 14.12 31.34
N ARG A 4 -29.49 13.98 30.32
CA ARG A 4 -29.59 12.79 29.48
C ARG A 4 -28.29 12.62 28.68
N GLY A 5 -27.33 11.88 29.23
CA GLY A 5 -26.30 11.21 28.45
C GLY A 5 -26.92 9.97 27.81
N GLY A 6 -27.73 10.15 26.76
CA GLY A 6 -28.22 9.02 25.98
C GLY A 6 -27.02 8.32 25.35
N ARG A 7 -26.79 7.05 25.69
CA ARG A 7 -25.91 6.17 24.90
C ARG A 7 -26.42 6.25 23.46
N ARG A 8 -25.59 6.77 22.54
CA ARG A 8 -25.88 6.67 21.11
C ARG A 8 -26.04 5.19 20.78
N GLU A 9 -27.05 4.86 19.99
CA GLU A 9 -27.21 3.48 19.50
C GLU A 9 -25.97 3.09 18.71
N PRO A 10 -25.44 1.86 18.92
CA PRO A 10 -24.28 1.40 18.19
C PRO A 10 -24.60 1.35 16.70
N VAL A 11 -23.73 1.95 15.90
CA VAL A 11 -23.86 1.89 14.44
C VAL A 11 -23.36 0.53 13.99
N LEU A 12 -24.24 -0.27 13.38
CA LEU A 12 -23.84 -1.55 12.81
C LEU A 12 -23.23 -1.30 11.43
N LEU A 13 -22.06 -1.88 11.20
CA LEU A 13 -21.47 -1.93 9.86
C LEU A 13 -22.27 -2.91 8.97
N PRO A 14 -22.14 -2.80 7.64
CA PRO A 14 -22.76 -3.77 6.72
C PRO A 14 -22.41 -5.22 7.10
N PRO A 15 -23.14 -6.23 6.62
CA PRO A 15 -22.66 -7.59 6.76
C PRO A 15 -21.41 -7.80 5.89
N ARG A 16 -20.51 -8.67 6.34
CA ARG A 16 -19.40 -9.19 5.52
C ARG A 16 -19.94 -9.80 4.23
N ASP A 17 -19.16 -9.74 3.14
CA ASP A 17 -19.48 -10.38 1.87
C ASP A 17 -19.91 -11.86 2.07
N PRO A 18 -21.19 -12.21 1.77
CA PRO A 18 -21.71 -13.56 1.98
C PRO A 18 -21.08 -14.58 1.04
N THR A 19 -20.47 -14.15 -0.07
CA THR A 19 -19.78 -15.05 -1.00
C THR A 19 -18.53 -15.68 -0.38
N LEU A 20 -18.03 -15.15 0.73
CA LEU A 20 -16.93 -15.75 1.48
C LEU A 20 -17.35 -17.01 2.24
N GLU A 21 -18.65 -17.18 2.54
CA GLU A 21 -19.17 -18.40 3.14
C GLU A 21 -19.39 -19.50 2.09
N THR A 22 -19.95 -19.12 0.94
CA THR A 22 -20.28 -20.07 -0.14
C THR A 22 -19.09 -20.42 -1.03
N ARG A 23 -18.13 -19.49 -1.15
CA ARG A 23 -16.88 -19.65 -1.91
C ARG A 23 -15.73 -19.14 -1.03
N PRO A 24 -15.26 -19.93 -0.05
CA PRO A 24 -14.20 -19.51 0.85
C PRO A 24 -12.89 -19.28 0.09
N VAL A 25 -12.13 -18.27 0.53
CA VAL A 25 -10.76 -18.05 0.05
C VAL A 25 -9.85 -19.06 0.76
N PRO A 26 -8.96 -19.77 0.03
CA PRO A 26 -8.00 -20.68 0.66
C PRO A 26 -7.03 -19.91 1.57
N GLN A 27 -6.37 -20.64 2.46
CA GLN A 27 -5.41 -20.05 3.39
C GLN A 27 -4.19 -19.44 2.68
N GLU A 28 -3.77 -20.06 1.58
CA GLU A 28 -2.67 -19.61 0.71
C GLU A 28 -3.14 -19.64 -0.74
N ARG A 29 -2.72 -18.64 -1.52
CA ARG A 29 -2.96 -18.59 -2.96
C ARG A 29 -1.82 -17.90 -3.67
N HIS A 30 -1.22 -18.59 -4.63
CA HIS A 30 -0.28 -17.97 -5.56
C HIS A 30 -1.04 -17.31 -6.70
N PHE A 31 -0.59 -16.13 -7.12
CA PHE A 31 -1.09 -15.41 -8.27
C PHE A 31 0.00 -15.29 -9.33
N ALA A 32 -0.40 -15.20 -10.60
CA ALA A 32 0.47 -14.69 -11.65
C ALA A 32 0.59 -13.17 -11.46
N VAL A 33 1.71 -12.73 -10.88
CA VAL A 33 1.97 -11.33 -10.58
C VAL A 33 2.76 -10.71 -11.73
N GLN A 34 2.32 -9.56 -12.21
CA GLN A 34 3.10 -8.72 -13.11
C GLN A 34 3.67 -7.54 -12.32
N ALA A 35 4.99 -7.35 -12.36
CA ALA A 35 5.66 -6.26 -11.67
C ALA A 35 5.93 -5.08 -12.63
N PHE A 36 5.78 -3.85 -12.13
CA PHE A 36 6.01 -2.60 -12.85
C PHE A 36 6.95 -1.68 -12.06
N GLY A 37 7.69 -0.82 -12.76
CA GLY A 37 8.67 0.09 -12.18
C GLY A 37 10.11 -0.44 -12.26
N PRO A 38 11.14 0.38 -11.99
CA PRO A 38 12.54 -0.03 -12.13
C PRO A 38 12.94 -1.17 -11.19
N GLY A 39 12.28 -1.25 -10.02
CA GLY A 39 12.50 -2.31 -9.04
C GLY A 39 11.97 -3.67 -9.47
N ALA A 40 11.20 -3.77 -10.56
CA ALA A 40 10.76 -5.06 -11.11
C ALA A 40 11.89 -5.83 -11.82
N ASP A 41 12.97 -5.14 -12.20
CA ASP A 41 14.13 -5.77 -12.84
C ASP A 41 15.17 -6.22 -11.80
N VAL A 42 15.44 -7.53 -11.78
CA VAL A 42 16.39 -8.17 -10.87
C VAL A 42 17.82 -7.64 -11.05
N GLU A 43 18.20 -7.24 -12.27
CA GLU A 43 19.53 -6.65 -12.50
C GLU A 43 19.67 -5.28 -11.80
N THR A 44 18.57 -4.52 -11.69
CA THR A 44 18.54 -3.25 -10.95
C THR A 44 18.88 -3.44 -9.47
N HIS A 45 18.47 -4.57 -8.87
CA HIS A 45 18.66 -4.85 -7.44
C HIS A 45 20.15 -4.91 -7.06
N ARG A 46 21.00 -5.42 -7.95
CA ARG A 46 22.47 -5.49 -7.75
C ARG A 46 23.12 -4.12 -7.60
N HIS A 47 22.40 -3.07 -7.99
CA HIS A 47 22.91 -1.71 -8.04
C HIS A 47 22.27 -0.81 -6.98
N PHE A 48 21.41 -1.33 -6.10
CA PHE A 48 20.84 -0.55 -5.02
C PHE A 48 21.95 0.00 -4.09
N GLN A 49 21.75 1.23 -3.64
CA GLN A 49 22.69 1.95 -2.78
C GLN A 49 22.10 2.11 -1.39
N SER A 50 22.91 1.79 -0.37
CA SER A 50 22.50 1.99 1.02
C SER A 50 22.38 3.48 1.37
N VAL A 51 21.66 3.76 2.47
CA VAL A 51 21.52 5.11 3.03
C VAL A 51 22.89 5.75 3.26
N GLU A 52 23.84 5.00 3.82
CA GLU A 52 25.19 5.49 4.12
C GLU A 52 25.97 5.83 2.84
N ALA A 53 25.84 5.01 1.80
CA ALA A 53 26.50 5.24 0.52
C ALA A 53 25.97 6.50 -0.17
N LEU A 54 24.66 6.77 -0.07
CA LEU A 54 24.04 8.00 -0.58
C LEU A 54 24.45 9.23 0.24
N GLN A 55 24.56 9.10 1.56
CA GLN A 55 25.01 10.20 2.44
C GLN A 55 26.43 10.65 2.11
N GLN A 56 27.33 9.72 1.75
CA GLN A 56 28.70 10.05 1.34
C GLN A 56 28.78 10.80 0.00
N GLN A 57 27.73 10.78 -0.80
CA GLN A 57 27.65 11.52 -2.07
C GLN A 57 27.08 12.94 -1.88
N LEU A 58 26.54 13.25 -0.70
CA LEU A 58 26.10 14.60 -0.41
C LEU A 58 27.32 15.52 -0.24
N PRO A 59 27.30 16.72 -0.83
CA PRO A 59 28.34 17.71 -0.56
C PRO A 59 28.36 18.05 0.94
N ASP A 60 29.55 18.30 1.51
CA ASP A 60 29.73 18.76 2.89
C ASP A 60 28.92 20.05 3.14
N ALA A 61 27.68 19.91 3.60
CA ALA A 61 26.77 21.03 3.81
C ALA A 61 26.99 21.62 5.21
N SER A 62 28.08 22.37 5.35
CA SER A 62 28.21 23.36 6.42
C SER A 62 27.35 24.59 6.11
N SER A 63 26.02 24.46 5.94
CA SER A 63 25.09 25.59 6.02
C SER A 63 23.61 25.21 5.88
N ARG A 64 22.87 25.36 7.00
CA ARG A 64 21.54 25.98 7.10
C ARG A 64 20.39 25.45 6.23
N GLY A 65 19.46 24.75 6.91
CA GLY A 65 18.05 25.15 6.96
C GLY A 65 17.03 24.08 6.52
N ASP A 66 16.44 23.39 7.51
CA ASP A 66 15.08 22.79 7.63
C ASP A 66 14.33 22.15 6.45
N VAL A 67 14.85 22.10 5.22
CA VAL A 67 14.18 21.54 4.02
C VAL A 67 15.01 20.42 3.38
N GLU A 68 16.08 19.99 4.05
CA GLU A 68 17.07 19.03 3.54
C GLU A 68 16.63 17.56 3.72
N ASN A 69 15.45 17.32 4.33
CA ASN A 69 15.08 16.01 4.87
C ASN A 69 13.99 15.25 4.10
N ASP A 70 13.18 15.87 3.24
CA ASP A 70 11.94 15.21 2.78
C ASP A 70 12.16 13.92 1.99
N ALA A 71 13.01 13.90 0.95
CA ALA A 71 13.23 12.67 0.17
C ALA A 71 14.12 11.65 0.90
N LYS A 72 14.97 12.11 1.82
CA LYS A 72 15.79 11.22 2.66
C LYS A 72 14.91 10.54 3.70
N GLU A 73 14.04 11.30 4.35
CA GLU A 73 13.02 10.79 5.26
C GLU A 73 12.10 9.82 4.53
N LEU A 74 11.55 10.22 3.37
CA LEU A 74 10.78 9.34 2.50
C LEU A 74 11.52 8.04 2.17
N PHE A 75 12.81 8.12 1.78
CA PHE A 75 13.64 6.95 1.54
C PHE A 75 13.78 6.07 2.78
N ASN A 76 14.12 6.65 3.92
CA ASN A 76 14.26 5.93 5.18
C ASN A 76 12.95 5.26 5.59
N LEU A 77 11.79 5.87 5.32
CA LEU A 77 10.48 5.30 5.64
C LEU A 77 10.13 4.14 4.72
N LEU A 78 10.22 4.35 3.41
CA LEU A 78 9.94 3.33 2.40
C LEU A 78 10.90 2.13 2.49
N THR A 79 12.12 2.36 2.98
CA THR A 79 13.10 1.31 3.23
C THR A 79 13.21 0.91 4.71
N SER A 80 12.39 1.46 5.62
CA SER A 80 12.49 1.13 7.06
C SER A 80 12.26 -0.36 7.35
N GLU A 81 11.53 -1.03 6.48
CA GLU A 81 11.43 -2.48 6.48
C GLU A 81 12.78 -3.17 6.32
N SER A 82 13.67 -2.65 5.47
CA SER A 82 15.02 -3.20 5.25
C SER A 82 15.85 -3.24 6.54
N GLU A 83 15.68 -2.25 7.41
CA GLU A 83 16.37 -2.22 8.70
C GLU A 83 15.80 -3.25 9.69
N LEU A 84 14.49 -3.54 9.60
CA LEU A 84 13.81 -4.59 10.36
C LEU A 84 14.00 -6.00 9.75
N VAL A 85 14.33 -6.09 8.45
CA VAL A 85 14.67 -7.30 7.68
C VAL A 85 16.04 -7.87 8.06
N ARG A 86 16.79 -7.25 8.98
CA ARG A 86 17.78 -7.98 9.80
C ARG A 86 17.17 -9.11 10.63
N ARG A 87 15.83 -9.21 10.71
CA ARG A 87 15.13 -10.46 11.06
C ARG A 87 14.89 -11.23 9.76
N ASP A 88 15.57 -12.37 9.62
CA ASP A 88 15.33 -13.35 8.55
C ASP A 88 13.82 -13.62 8.40
N TRP A 89 13.23 -13.06 7.33
CA TRP A 89 11.87 -13.39 6.92
C TRP A 89 11.86 -14.58 5.94
N THR A 90 13.03 -15.07 5.52
CA THR A 90 13.23 -16.23 4.66
C THR A 90 13.77 -17.40 5.48
N GLU A 91 13.29 -18.63 5.23
CA GLU A 91 13.78 -19.85 5.90
C GLU A 91 15.26 -20.15 5.55
N ASP A 92 15.75 -19.59 4.44
CA ASP A 92 17.05 -19.91 3.86
C ASP A 92 18.20 -18.98 4.29
N GLY A 93 17.92 -17.92 5.06
CA GLY A 93 18.94 -16.95 5.50
C GLY A 93 19.56 -16.11 4.37
N GLU A 94 19.08 -16.27 3.13
CA GLU A 94 19.46 -15.40 2.03
C GLU A 94 18.60 -14.14 2.10
N VAL A 95 19.24 -13.06 2.51
CA VAL A 95 18.72 -11.69 2.38
C VAL A 95 18.77 -11.36 0.90
N ASP A 96 17.67 -11.63 0.18
CA ASP A 96 17.54 -11.19 -1.21
C ASP A 96 17.44 -9.66 -1.24
N GLY A 97 18.61 -9.02 -1.36
CA GLY A 97 18.76 -7.61 -1.70
C GLY A 97 18.22 -6.61 -0.69
N GLU A 98 18.57 -5.35 -0.91
CA GLU A 98 17.86 -4.27 -0.25
C GLU A 98 16.43 -4.20 -0.86
N PRO A 99 15.37 -4.03 -0.06
CA PRO A 99 14.02 -4.29 -0.50
C PRO A 99 13.51 -3.24 -1.50
N THR A 100 12.72 -3.72 -2.46
CA THR A 100 11.81 -2.91 -3.24
C THR A 100 10.64 -2.43 -2.39
N TRP A 101 9.99 -1.36 -2.82
CA TRP A 101 8.78 -0.85 -2.20
C TRP A 101 7.72 -0.56 -3.27
N GLY A 102 6.46 -0.56 -2.85
CA GLY A 102 5.34 -0.25 -3.74
C GLY A 102 4.10 -1.04 -3.32
N PRO A 103 2.90 -0.50 -3.61
CA PRO A 103 1.67 -1.19 -3.26
C PRO A 103 1.44 -2.41 -4.16
N VAL A 104 0.70 -3.38 -3.63
CA VAL A 104 0.04 -4.39 -4.47
C VAL A 104 -1.21 -3.77 -5.09
N VAL A 105 -1.39 -3.99 -6.37
CA VAL A 105 -2.55 -3.57 -7.16
C VAL A 105 -3.42 -4.79 -7.45
N MET A 106 -4.71 -4.70 -7.11
CA MET A 106 -5.71 -5.73 -7.38
C MET A 106 -6.68 -5.21 -8.45
N VAL A 107 -6.73 -5.87 -9.60
CA VAL A 107 -7.63 -5.49 -10.70
C VAL A 107 -8.98 -6.19 -10.55
N THR A 108 -10.06 -5.41 -10.56
CA THR A 108 -11.43 -5.94 -10.41
C THR A 108 -12.30 -5.72 -11.64
N ALA A 109 -11.83 -4.98 -12.64
CA ALA A 109 -12.56 -4.72 -13.87
C ALA A 109 -11.87 -5.34 -15.08
N TYR A 110 -12.65 -6.13 -15.84
CA TYR A 110 -12.17 -6.92 -16.98
C TYR A 110 -13.08 -6.76 -18.20
N SER A 111 -13.67 -5.58 -18.38
CA SER A 111 -14.26 -5.20 -19.66
C SER A 111 -13.17 -5.17 -20.75
N ASP A 112 -13.54 -5.29 -22.03
CA ASP A 112 -12.56 -5.20 -23.13
C ASP A 112 -11.75 -3.90 -23.08
N LYS A 113 -12.40 -2.79 -22.66
CA LYS A 113 -11.76 -1.49 -22.52
C LYS A 113 -10.79 -1.46 -21.34
N ALA A 114 -11.23 -1.92 -20.16
CA ALA A 114 -10.37 -2.00 -18.99
C ALA A 114 -9.16 -2.90 -19.26
N ALA A 115 -9.36 -4.08 -19.83
CA ALA A 115 -8.30 -5.02 -20.17
C ALA A 115 -7.21 -4.39 -21.07
N GLN A 116 -7.60 -3.56 -22.04
CA GLN A 116 -6.68 -2.83 -22.92
C GLN A 116 -5.95 -1.68 -22.20
N ASN A 117 -6.55 -1.11 -21.15
CA ASN A 117 -6.05 0.08 -20.47
C ASN A 117 -5.27 -0.19 -19.19
N ILE A 118 -5.32 -1.40 -18.62
CA ILE A 118 -4.65 -1.71 -17.33
C ILE A 118 -3.15 -1.36 -17.36
N ASP A 119 -2.43 -1.80 -18.40
CA ASP A 119 -0.98 -1.61 -18.46
C ASP A 119 -0.63 -0.11 -18.56
N GLN A 120 -1.42 0.67 -19.30
CA GLN A 120 -1.27 2.14 -19.36
C GLN A 120 -1.62 2.80 -18.02
N ALA A 121 -2.68 2.36 -17.35
CA ALA A 121 -3.08 2.86 -16.04
C ALA A 121 -1.97 2.66 -14.99
N VAL A 122 -1.36 1.47 -14.95
CA VAL A 122 -0.26 1.17 -14.03
C VAL A 122 1.02 1.91 -14.44
N THR A 123 1.30 2.06 -15.73
CA THR A 123 2.43 2.87 -16.20
C THR A 123 2.29 4.33 -15.76
N ASN A 124 1.09 4.90 -15.88
CA ASN A 124 0.82 6.26 -15.40
C ASN A 124 0.86 6.36 -13.87
N LEU A 125 0.54 5.28 -13.15
CA LEU A 125 0.75 5.21 -11.70
C LEU A 125 2.25 5.30 -11.35
N VAL A 126 3.09 4.52 -12.03
CA VAL A 126 4.56 4.57 -11.88
C VAL A 126 5.09 5.97 -12.20
N GLU A 127 4.66 6.56 -13.31
CA GLU A 127 5.09 7.90 -13.71
C GLU A 127 4.62 8.98 -12.72
N THR A 128 3.43 8.85 -12.13
CA THR A 128 2.99 9.79 -11.09
C THR A 128 3.93 9.76 -9.87
N ILE A 129 4.36 8.56 -9.45
CA ILE A 129 5.31 8.41 -8.35
C ILE A 129 6.68 8.97 -8.75
N HIS A 130 7.13 8.70 -9.97
CA HIS A 130 8.39 9.24 -10.49
C HIS A 130 8.40 10.77 -10.44
N ARG A 131 7.35 11.41 -10.96
CA ARG A 131 7.23 12.87 -11.04
C ARG A 131 7.09 13.50 -9.67
N TYR A 132 6.39 12.85 -8.74
CA TYR A 132 6.38 13.25 -7.34
C TYR A 132 7.81 13.32 -6.75
N LEU A 133 8.66 12.33 -7.05
CA LEU A 133 10.04 12.30 -6.58
C LEU A 133 10.93 13.36 -7.25
N LEU A 134 10.61 13.78 -8.48
CA LEU A 134 11.33 14.87 -9.16
C LEU A 134 11.16 16.23 -8.47
N LEU A 135 10.12 16.42 -7.65
CA LEU A 135 9.88 17.63 -6.86
C LEU A 135 10.91 17.83 -5.73
N TYR A 136 11.81 16.87 -5.51
CA TYR A 136 12.86 16.92 -4.49
C TYR A 136 14.27 17.08 -5.08
N PRO A 137 14.57 18.14 -5.85
CA PRO A 137 15.84 18.27 -6.57
C PRO A 137 17.06 18.39 -5.64
N ARG A 138 16.86 18.84 -4.39
CA ARG A 138 17.92 19.01 -3.38
C ARG A 138 18.41 17.67 -2.81
N SER A 139 17.57 16.63 -2.87
CA SER A 139 17.88 15.28 -2.38
C SER A 139 17.80 14.27 -3.52
N LYS A 140 18.25 14.68 -4.71
CA LYS A 140 18.12 13.92 -5.96
C LYS A 140 18.69 12.51 -5.87
N ALA A 141 19.81 12.30 -5.17
CA ALA A 141 20.40 10.97 -5.01
C ALA A 141 19.44 10.02 -4.27
N PHE A 142 18.84 10.48 -3.18
CA PHE A 142 17.81 9.74 -2.45
C PHE A 142 16.56 9.53 -3.30
N ALA A 143 16.02 10.58 -3.93
CA ALA A 143 14.84 10.48 -4.78
C ALA A 143 15.04 9.48 -5.96
N THR A 144 16.23 9.48 -6.55
CA THR A 144 16.60 8.53 -7.61
C THR A 144 16.64 7.10 -7.08
N GLU A 145 17.24 6.89 -5.90
CA GLU A 145 17.29 5.57 -5.28
C GLU A 145 15.90 5.07 -4.83
N VAL A 146 15.06 5.95 -4.27
CA VAL A 146 13.65 5.67 -3.97
C VAL A 146 12.95 5.18 -5.24
N PHE A 147 13.03 5.93 -6.33
CA PHE A 147 12.35 5.55 -7.57
C PHE A 147 12.91 4.25 -8.16
N LYS A 148 14.23 4.04 -8.07
CA LYS A 148 14.90 2.83 -8.56
C LYS A 148 14.38 1.55 -7.88
N ARG A 149 13.93 1.66 -6.62
CA ARG A 149 13.37 0.55 -5.83
C ARG A 149 11.87 0.39 -5.97
N LEU A 150 11.19 1.26 -6.72
CA LEU A 150 9.75 1.17 -6.92
C LEU A 150 9.41 -0.10 -7.70
N GLU A 151 8.59 -0.95 -7.09
CA GLU A 151 8.01 -2.16 -7.66
C GLU A 151 6.53 -2.23 -7.32
N ILE A 152 5.67 -1.99 -8.31
CA ILE A 152 4.22 -2.15 -8.19
C ILE A 152 3.86 -3.55 -8.67
N LYS A 153 3.29 -4.36 -7.77
CA LYS A 153 2.87 -5.74 -8.08
C LYS A 153 1.40 -5.75 -8.47
N VAL A 154 1.09 -6.15 -9.70
CA VAL A 154 -0.26 -6.19 -10.24
C VAL A 154 -0.75 -7.63 -10.31
N ILE A 155 -1.89 -7.88 -9.65
CA ILE A 155 -2.59 -9.16 -9.70
C ILE A 155 -3.79 -9.02 -10.65
N LYS A 156 -3.75 -9.80 -11.73
CA LYS A 156 -4.79 -9.90 -12.75
C LYS A 156 -5.34 -11.33 -12.75
N ASP A 157 -6.46 -11.53 -12.07
CA ASP A 157 -7.16 -12.81 -12.01
C ASP A 157 -8.66 -12.58 -12.16
N LYS A 158 -9.15 -12.67 -13.40
CA LYS A 158 -10.54 -12.37 -13.75
C LYS A 158 -11.52 -13.26 -12.98
N ASP A 159 -11.25 -14.56 -12.92
CA ASP A 159 -12.18 -15.54 -12.33
C ASP A 159 -12.42 -15.29 -10.83
N LEU A 160 -11.41 -14.77 -10.14
CA LEU A 160 -11.45 -14.51 -8.71
C LEU A 160 -11.81 -13.06 -8.35
N LEU A 161 -11.38 -12.10 -9.17
CA LEU A 161 -11.38 -10.68 -8.82
C LEU A 161 -12.39 -9.83 -9.61
N GLU A 162 -12.97 -10.32 -10.71
CA GLU A 162 -14.03 -9.59 -11.43
C GLU A 162 -15.18 -9.25 -10.47
N ASP A 163 -15.47 -7.96 -10.32
CA ASP A 163 -16.48 -7.41 -9.41
C ASP A 163 -16.32 -7.83 -7.94
N ALA A 164 -15.10 -8.20 -7.52
CA ALA A 164 -14.83 -8.61 -6.16
C ALA A 164 -15.15 -7.49 -5.16
N SER A 165 -15.81 -7.86 -4.06
CA SER A 165 -16.02 -6.97 -2.92
C SER A 165 -14.69 -6.62 -2.22
N ASP A 166 -14.68 -5.55 -1.44
CA ASP A 166 -13.51 -5.18 -0.63
C ASP A 166 -13.11 -6.29 0.35
N ASP A 167 -14.10 -7.05 0.85
CA ASP A 167 -13.85 -8.22 1.70
C ASP A 167 -13.17 -9.35 0.95
N ARG A 168 -13.64 -9.68 -0.27
CA ARG A 168 -12.98 -10.66 -1.13
C ARG A 168 -11.56 -10.23 -1.44
N ILE A 169 -11.35 -8.99 -1.86
CA ILE A 169 -10.01 -8.43 -2.17
C ILE A 169 -9.09 -8.59 -0.95
N ARG A 170 -9.57 -8.25 0.24
CA ARG A 170 -8.82 -8.39 1.49
C ARG A 170 -8.43 -9.84 1.79
N GLU A 171 -9.35 -10.79 1.65
CA GLU A 171 -9.05 -12.19 1.90
C GLU A 171 -8.11 -12.78 0.85
N GLU A 172 -8.28 -12.45 -0.43
CA GLU A 172 -7.40 -12.87 -1.52
C GLU A 172 -5.97 -12.31 -1.36
N LEU A 173 -5.86 -11.03 -0.98
CA LEU A 173 -4.57 -10.41 -0.66
C LEU A 173 -3.90 -11.09 0.54
N ASN A 174 -4.66 -11.43 1.59
CA ASN A 174 -4.11 -12.16 2.72
C ASN A 174 -3.63 -13.58 2.34
N ALA A 175 -4.37 -14.28 1.47
CA ALA A 175 -3.94 -15.58 0.95
C ALA A 175 -2.66 -15.47 0.10
N TYR A 176 -2.55 -14.40 -0.70
CA TYR A 176 -1.33 -14.08 -1.44
C TYR A 176 -0.14 -13.81 -0.50
N VAL A 177 -0.27 -12.88 0.45
CA VAL A 177 0.80 -12.54 1.39
C VAL A 177 1.23 -13.77 2.18
N ARG A 178 0.29 -14.64 2.56
CA ARG A 178 0.63 -15.88 3.24
C ARG A 178 1.49 -16.81 2.39
N SER A 179 1.15 -16.92 1.10
CA SER A 179 1.90 -17.74 0.15
C SER A 179 3.34 -17.28 -0.09
N LEU A 180 3.64 -16.01 0.21
CA LEU A 180 5.01 -15.46 0.14
C LEU A 180 5.91 -15.96 1.29
N ARG A 181 5.32 -16.49 2.36
CA ARG A 181 6.03 -16.98 3.56
C ARG A 181 6.99 -15.97 4.20
N LEU A 182 6.69 -14.67 4.05
CA LEU A 182 7.48 -13.58 4.62
C LEU A 182 7.06 -13.30 6.07
N PHE A 183 7.13 -14.30 6.95
CA PHE A 183 6.83 -14.22 8.38
C PHE A 183 7.69 -15.23 9.17
N PRO A 184 7.91 -15.02 10.49
CA PRO A 184 8.71 -15.93 11.30
C PRO A 184 8.09 -17.34 11.31
N ALA A 185 8.95 -18.36 11.26
CA ALA A 185 8.55 -19.77 11.28
C ALA A 185 7.85 -20.16 12.59
N ASP A 186 8.17 -19.50 13.71
CA ASP A 186 7.44 -19.66 14.95
C ASP A 186 6.09 -18.94 14.85
N MET A 187 5.06 -19.70 14.48
CA MET A 187 3.66 -19.25 14.36
C MET A 187 3.03 -18.76 15.69
N ASP A 188 3.84 -18.38 16.69
CA ASP A 188 3.41 -17.83 17.96
C ASP A 188 2.65 -16.51 17.79
N TRP A 189 3.01 -15.71 16.79
CA TRP A 189 2.25 -14.51 16.42
C TRP A 189 0.80 -14.83 16.03
N GLU A 190 0.56 -15.97 15.38
CA GLU A 190 -0.78 -16.39 14.97
C GLU A 190 -1.58 -16.85 16.18
N ARG A 191 -0.97 -17.65 17.06
CA ARG A 191 -1.59 -18.08 18.33
C ARG A 191 -1.98 -16.88 19.19
N GLU A 192 -1.11 -15.89 19.28
CA GLU A 192 -1.38 -14.68 20.04
C GLU A 192 -2.49 -13.85 19.40
N SER A 193 -2.48 -13.71 18.07
CA SER A 193 -3.56 -13.04 17.33
C SER A 193 -4.92 -13.71 17.58
N GLN A 194 -4.99 -15.04 17.52
CA GLN A 194 -6.20 -15.80 17.80
C GLN A 194 -6.71 -15.61 19.23
N ARG A 195 -5.81 -15.51 20.22
CA ARG A 195 -6.17 -15.21 21.61
C ARG A 195 -6.76 -13.82 21.79
N ILE A 196 -6.18 -12.82 21.14
CA ILE A 196 -6.57 -11.42 21.26
C ILE A 196 -7.90 -11.17 20.55
N PHE A 197 -7.98 -11.52 19.26
CA PHE A 197 -9.10 -11.11 18.41
C PHE A 197 -10.25 -12.12 18.39
N LYS A 198 -10.01 -13.37 18.82
CA LYS A 198 -11.00 -14.46 18.87
C LYS A 198 -11.71 -14.72 17.53
N ASP A 199 -11.14 -14.26 16.43
CA ASP A 199 -11.55 -14.60 15.07
C ASP A 199 -10.55 -15.58 14.45
N ASN A 200 -11.00 -16.34 13.46
CA ASN A 200 -10.16 -17.27 12.70
C ASN A 200 -9.80 -16.68 11.32
N LEU A 201 -9.64 -15.36 11.22
CA LEU A 201 -9.37 -14.70 9.95
C LEU A 201 -7.92 -14.95 9.50
N ASN A 202 -7.75 -15.10 8.18
CA ASN A 202 -6.43 -15.21 7.55
C ASN A 202 -5.76 -13.83 7.56
N ARG A 203 -4.95 -13.52 8.58
CA ARG A 203 -4.27 -12.22 8.73
C ARG A 203 -2.78 -12.44 9.00
N PRO A 204 -2.00 -12.96 8.03
CA PRO A 204 -0.58 -13.22 8.24
C PRO A 204 0.17 -11.93 8.57
N ARG A 205 1.10 -12.00 9.51
CA ARG A 205 2.14 -10.98 9.59
C ARG A 205 2.93 -10.97 8.29
N GLY A 206 3.47 -9.82 7.94
CA GLY A 206 4.30 -9.68 6.77
C GLY A 206 4.86 -8.28 6.67
N PRO A 207 5.67 -8.03 5.63
CA PRO A 207 6.15 -6.69 5.33
C PRO A 207 4.96 -5.72 5.16
N ARG A 208 5.06 -4.53 5.75
CA ARG A 208 4.08 -3.44 5.69
C ARG A 208 3.78 -2.94 4.28
N ARG A 209 4.67 -3.11 3.30
CA ARG A 209 4.33 -2.87 1.88
C ARG A 209 3.13 -3.69 1.37
N TYR A 210 2.76 -4.74 2.10
CA TYR A 210 1.56 -5.55 1.85
C TYR A 210 0.38 -5.23 2.78
N ASP A 211 0.46 -4.21 3.63
CA ASP A 211 -0.61 -3.88 4.60
C ASP A 211 -1.88 -3.34 3.94
N PHE A 212 -1.78 -2.90 2.69
CA PHE A 212 -2.92 -2.54 1.88
C PHE A 212 -2.72 -2.90 0.41
N SER A 213 -3.82 -2.89 -0.34
CA SER A 213 -3.79 -2.91 -1.81
C SER A 213 -4.48 -1.70 -2.40
N VAL A 214 -3.98 -1.24 -3.54
CA VAL A 214 -4.68 -0.34 -4.45
C VAL A 214 -5.65 -1.16 -5.30
N VAL A 215 -6.90 -0.72 -5.41
CA VAL A 215 -7.91 -1.39 -6.24
C VAL A 215 -8.09 -0.63 -7.55
N LEU A 216 -8.01 -1.37 -8.66
CA LEU A 216 -8.28 -0.85 -9.99
C LEU A 216 -9.62 -1.40 -10.50
N ASP A 217 -10.66 -0.60 -10.31
CA ASP A 217 -11.96 -0.77 -10.98
C ASP A 217 -11.98 -0.06 -12.35
N GLU A 218 -13.09 -0.20 -13.08
CA GLU A 218 -13.24 0.33 -14.44
C GLU A 218 -12.97 1.84 -14.49
N GLN A 219 -13.57 2.59 -13.56
CA GLN A 219 -13.44 4.04 -13.50
C GLN A 219 -12.01 4.46 -13.17
N THR A 220 -11.36 3.77 -12.25
CA THR A 220 -9.99 4.06 -11.83
C THR A 220 -9.01 3.76 -12.95
N ILE A 221 -9.17 2.62 -13.64
CA ILE A 221 -8.37 2.26 -14.82
C ILE A 221 -8.50 3.34 -15.90
N ASP A 222 -9.73 3.72 -16.25
CA ASP A 222 -9.99 4.75 -17.26
C ASP A 222 -9.38 6.10 -16.87
N SER A 223 -9.54 6.51 -15.61
CA SER A 223 -9.02 7.78 -15.09
C SER A 223 -7.49 7.82 -15.12
N LEU A 224 -6.84 6.73 -14.71
CA LEU A 224 -5.38 6.61 -14.71
C LEU A 224 -4.82 6.52 -16.14
N ALA A 225 -5.41 5.69 -16.99
CA ALA A 225 -4.96 5.52 -18.37
C ALA A 225 -5.09 6.80 -19.21
N SER A 226 -6.05 7.66 -18.86
CA SER A 226 -6.30 8.93 -19.55
C SER A 226 -5.45 10.11 -19.03
N ILE A 227 -4.54 9.87 -18.07
CA ILE A 227 -3.66 10.94 -17.57
C ILE A 227 -2.78 11.45 -18.71
N ALA A 228 -2.93 12.74 -19.00
CA ALA A 228 -1.99 13.50 -19.79
C ALA A 228 -1.12 14.34 -18.84
N PHE A 229 0.12 13.91 -18.63
CA PHE A 229 1.04 14.64 -17.75
C PHE A 229 1.42 15.99 -18.38
N PRO A 230 1.42 17.08 -17.60
CA PRO A 230 1.96 18.36 -18.06
C PRO A 230 3.48 18.25 -18.29
N GLU A 231 4.04 19.17 -19.09
CA GLU A 231 5.50 19.20 -19.30
C GLU A 231 6.25 19.47 -17.99
N ASP A 232 5.71 20.34 -17.14
CA ASP A 232 6.27 20.73 -15.85
C ASP A 232 5.66 19.91 -14.69
N PRO A 233 6.45 19.13 -13.94
CA PRO A 233 5.99 18.41 -12.73
C PRO A 233 5.35 19.30 -11.66
N ASP A 234 5.72 20.58 -11.58
CA ASP A 234 5.11 21.51 -10.61
C ASP A 234 3.61 21.73 -10.87
N GLU A 235 3.11 21.38 -12.06
CA GLU A 235 1.69 21.47 -12.42
C GLU A 235 0.90 20.19 -12.12
N ASP A 236 1.56 19.09 -11.76
CA ASP A 236 0.92 17.79 -11.54
C ASP A 236 -0.19 17.86 -10.50
N TYR A 237 -0.02 18.64 -9.43
CA TYR A 237 -1.06 18.80 -8.42
C TYR A 237 -2.38 19.29 -9.03
N LYS A 238 -2.35 20.22 -9.99
CA LYS A 238 -3.59 20.74 -10.61
C LYS A 238 -4.29 19.67 -11.45
N THR A 239 -3.52 18.86 -12.16
CA THR A 239 -4.01 17.80 -13.06
C THR A 239 -4.50 16.58 -12.28
N LEU A 240 -3.77 16.18 -11.23
CA LEU A 240 -3.95 14.89 -10.57
C LEU A 240 -4.80 14.95 -9.29
N LYS A 241 -5.03 16.14 -8.69
CA LYS A 241 -5.80 16.28 -7.43
C LYS A 241 -7.22 15.71 -7.47
N HIS A 242 -7.78 15.53 -8.67
CA HIS A 242 -9.13 14.99 -8.87
C HIS A 242 -9.14 13.47 -9.07
N ILE A 243 -7.97 12.86 -9.25
CA ILE A 243 -7.82 11.43 -9.43
C ILE A 243 -7.52 10.82 -8.07
N SER A 244 -8.27 9.78 -7.72
CA SER A 244 -8.09 9.06 -6.47
C SER A 244 -8.16 7.56 -6.73
N VAL A 245 -7.51 6.80 -5.87
CA VAL A 245 -7.51 5.35 -5.87
C VAL A 245 -8.09 4.83 -4.57
N LYS A 246 -8.81 3.71 -4.64
CA LYS A 246 -9.31 3.02 -3.45
C LYS A 246 -8.21 2.16 -2.85
N LEU A 247 -8.03 2.28 -1.54
CA LEU A 247 -7.16 1.44 -0.73
C LEU A 247 -8.01 0.44 0.05
N VAL A 248 -7.61 -0.82 0.06
CA VAL A 248 -8.20 -1.86 0.90
C VAL A 248 -7.17 -2.26 1.96
N ASP A 249 -7.53 -2.06 3.22
CA ASP A 249 -6.70 -2.42 4.37
C ASP A 249 -6.75 -3.92 4.61
N ARG A 250 -5.58 -4.56 4.54
CA ARG A 250 -5.44 -6.00 4.70
C ARG A 250 -5.73 -6.48 6.12
N LYS A 251 -5.33 -5.67 7.11
CA LYS A 251 -5.34 -6.00 8.54
C LYS A 251 -6.69 -5.73 9.18
N TRP A 252 -7.51 -4.88 8.57
CA TRP A 252 -8.83 -4.56 9.10
C TRP A 252 -9.67 -5.81 9.38
N ARG A 253 -10.26 -5.82 10.57
CA ARG A 253 -11.10 -6.89 11.11
C ARG A 253 -12.50 -6.33 11.29
N TYR A 254 -13.51 -7.05 10.82
CA TYR A 254 -14.90 -6.63 10.88
C TYR A 254 -15.36 -6.46 12.34
N PRO A 255 -15.52 -5.23 12.86
CA PRO A 255 -16.02 -5.07 14.21
C PRO A 255 -17.55 -5.27 14.21
N LYS A 256 -18.11 -5.75 15.32
CA LYS A 256 -19.57 -5.92 15.46
C LYS A 256 -20.32 -4.59 15.49
N GLU A 257 -19.67 -3.57 16.03
CA GLU A 257 -20.16 -2.19 16.14
C GLU A 257 -19.10 -1.28 15.54
N ALA A 258 -19.52 -0.25 14.83
CA ALA A 258 -18.59 0.72 14.26
C ALA A 258 -17.85 1.47 15.38
N GLY A 259 -16.57 1.75 15.15
CA GLY A 259 -15.76 2.62 15.99
C GLY A 259 -16.24 4.08 15.96
N GLU A 260 -15.45 4.98 16.54
CA GLU A 260 -15.76 6.41 16.47
C GLU A 260 -15.89 6.88 15.02
N SER A 261 -16.87 7.75 14.75
CA SER A 261 -17.03 8.33 13.41
C SER A 261 -16.15 9.56 13.30
N ILE A 262 -15.39 9.65 12.22
CA ILE A 262 -14.58 10.82 11.90
C ILE A 262 -15.28 11.59 10.78
N ARG A 263 -15.59 12.86 11.04
CA ARG A 263 -16.42 13.71 10.16
C ARG A 263 -17.73 13.03 9.68
N GLY A 264 -18.34 12.20 10.51
CA GLY A 264 -19.59 11.50 10.19
C GLY A 264 -19.44 10.21 9.40
N ARG A 265 -18.20 9.72 9.18
CA ARG A 265 -17.92 8.45 8.51
C ARG A 265 -17.24 7.48 9.47
N HIS A 266 -17.69 6.22 9.47
CA HIS A 266 -17.00 5.14 10.17
C HIS A 266 -16.00 4.48 9.22
N TYR A 267 -14.83 4.10 9.75
CA TYR A 267 -13.86 3.33 8.98
C TYR A 267 -14.41 1.93 8.69
N THR A 268 -14.22 1.48 7.45
CA THR A 268 -14.80 0.23 6.92
C THR A 268 -13.73 -0.69 6.33
N GLY A 269 -12.47 -0.50 6.74
CA GLY A 269 -11.33 -1.23 6.17
C GLY A 269 -10.98 -0.81 4.75
N THR A 270 -11.42 0.38 4.34
CA THR A 270 -11.10 0.99 3.05
C THR A 270 -10.88 2.48 3.23
N ASP A 271 -10.04 3.05 2.36
CA ASP A 271 -9.84 4.49 2.28
C ASP A 271 -9.71 4.95 0.82
N ILE A 272 -9.83 6.25 0.58
CA ILE A 272 -9.64 6.88 -0.73
C ILE A 272 -8.39 7.75 -0.67
N CYS A 273 -7.40 7.41 -1.47
CA CYS A 273 -6.14 8.15 -1.57
C CYS A 273 -6.14 9.00 -2.84
N ARG A 274 -5.87 10.29 -2.72
CA ARG A 274 -5.55 11.11 -3.90
C ARG A 274 -4.26 10.58 -4.51
N LEU A 275 -4.19 10.56 -5.83
CA LEU A 275 -3.06 9.95 -6.54
C LEU A 275 -1.71 10.59 -6.16
N VAL A 276 -1.71 11.91 -5.98
CA VAL A 276 -0.52 12.70 -5.58
C VAL A 276 0.00 12.39 -4.18
N ASP A 277 -0.86 11.85 -3.30
CA ASP A 277 -0.50 11.52 -1.92
C ASP A 277 0.02 10.07 -1.80
N LEU A 278 -0.10 9.24 -2.85
CA LEU A 278 0.19 7.81 -2.77
C LEU A 278 1.63 7.49 -2.30
N PRO A 279 2.70 8.15 -2.77
CA PRO A 279 4.05 7.91 -2.26
C PRO A 279 4.15 8.14 -0.75
N LEU A 280 3.49 9.19 -0.24
CA LEU A 280 3.45 9.48 1.20
C LEU A 280 2.71 8.41 1.96
N ILE A 281 1.56 7.93 1.45
CA ILE A 281 0.82 6.85 2.13
C ILE A 281 1.65 5.56 2.21
N CYS A 282 2.37 5.23 1.15
CA CYS A 282 3.29 4.09 1.16
C CYS A 282 4.42 4.24 2.20
N ALA A 283 4.86 5.46 2.49
CA ALA A 283 5.91 5.74 3.47
C ALA A 283 5.37 5.81 4.90
N GLU A 284 4.30 6.58 5.10
CA GLU A 284 3.73 6.87 6.41
C GLU A 284 3.10 5.65 7.07
N ILE A 285 2.61 4.67 6.31
CA ILE A 285 2.06 3.41 6.87
C ILE A 285 3.04 2.71 7.82
N HIS A 286 4.35 3.01 7.73
CA HIS A 286 5.37 2.50 8.64
C HIS A 286 5.31 3.11 10.04
N HIS A 287 4.75 4.31 10.20
CA HIS A 287 4.58 5.01 11.47
C HIS A 287 3.29 4.66 12.20
N PHE A 288 2.30 4.14 11.49
CA PHE A 288 0.98 3.84 12.03
C PHE A 288 0.80 2.34 12.26
N ALA A 289 -0.19 1.96 13.05
CA ALA A 289 -0.55 0.57 13.27
C ALA A 289 -1.16 -0.04 11.99
N ASP A 290 -1.99 0.73 11.30
CA ASP A 290 -2.74 0.36 10.10
C ASP A 290 -3.29 1.60 9.36
N LEU A 291 -4.09 1.38 8.31
CA LEU A 291 -4.74 2.45 7.55
C LEU A 291 -5.88 3.14 8.31
N GLU A 292 -6.45 2.53 9.36
CA GLU A 292 -7.50 3.14 10.18
C GLU A 292 -6.96 4.34 10.95
N GLU A 293 -5.80 4.14 11.60
CA GLU A 293 -5.10 5.20 12.32
C GLU A 293 -4.69 6.34 11.37
N MET A 294 -4.19 6.02 10.17
CA MET A 294 -3.87 7.01 9.15
C MET A 294 -5.09 7.78 8.63
N SER A 295 -6.17 7.06 8.32
CA SER A 295 -7.42 7.64 7.82
C SER A 295 -7.94 8.69 8.78
N SER A 296 -7.84 8.40 10.08
CA SER A 296 -8.27 9.28 11.15
C SER A 296 -7.61 10.66 11.10
N LEU A 297 -6.31 10.71 10.82
CA LEU A 297 -5.53 11.95 10.77
C LEU A 297 -5.68 12.72 9.46
N ARG A 298 -5.95 12.03 8.34
CA ARG A 298 -6.13 12.66 7.02
C ARG A 298 -7.45 13.45 6.91
N TYR A 299 -8.40 13.17 7.79
CA TYR A 299 -9.69 13.82 7.85
C TYR A 299 -9.86 14.70 9.10
N GLU A 300 -8.79 15.11 9.79
CA GLU A 300 -8.82 16.20 10.78
C GLU A 300 -8.62 17.57 10.11
#